data_AF-A0A972IEU1-F1
#
_entry.id   AF-A0A972IEU1-F1
#
_cell.length_a   1.000
_cell.length_b   1.000
_cell.length_c   1.000
_cell.angle_alpha   90.00
_cell.angle_beta   90.00
_cell.angle_gamma   90.00
#
_symmetry.space_group_name_H-M   'P 1'
#
loop_
_entity.id
_entity.type
_entity.pdbx_description
1 polymer ?
#
loop_
_entity_poly.entity_id
_entity_poly.type
_entity_poly.pdbx_seq_one_letter_code
_entity_poly.pdbx_strand_id
1 'polypeptide(L)'
;MAQDKLFGNALYGYQKNQVDEYVKKMKDELAKKDKEIAALKSALTENQKAYDWLKAEAGNLDVERQKIANALLKAEEKAEEVIRNVHAQAEEEKRALEEMLEKERERIVDMRSIVKTLREEVVSMLQHFEVSISAIEEKMKDA
;
A
#
# COMPACT_ATOMS: atom_id res chain seq x y z
N MET A 1 -70.29 -18.19 -7.18
CA MET A 1 -70.07 -18.30 -8.64
C MET A 1 -70.65 -19.62 -9.07
N ALA A 2 -71.60 -19.60 -10.00
CA ALA A 2 -72.30 -20.79 -10.45
C ALA A 2 -71.29 -21.80 -11.02
N GLN A 3 -71.38 -23.06 -10.59
CA GLN A 3 -70.77 -24.15 -11.34
C GLN A 3 -71.52 -24.20 -12.66
N ASP A 4 -70.94 -23.64 -13.72
CA ASP A 4 -71.45 -23.80 -15.07
C ASP A 4 -71.64 -25.30 -15.30
N LYS A 5 -72.88 -25.72 -15.61
CA LYS A 5 -73.21 -27.12 -15.84
C LYS A 5 -72.41 -27.61 -17.04
N LEU A 6 -71.26 -28.25 -16.78
CA LEU A 6 -70.32 -28.74 -17.78
C LEU A 6 -70.93 -29.73 -18.77
N PHE A 7 -72.02 -30.39 -18.38
CA PHE A 7 -72.70 -31.39 -19.21
C PHE A 7 -74.22 -31.19 -19.13
N GLY A 8 -74.90 -31.24 -20.27
CA GLY A 8 -76.37 -31.16 -20.37
C GLY A 8 -77.04 -32.48 -20.02
N ASN A 9 -78.10 -32.42 -19.19
CA ASN A 9 -78.95 -33.53 -18.72
C ASN A 9 -78.25 -34.68 -17.97
N ALA A 10 -78.29 -34.63 -16.63
CA ALA A 10 -77.82 -35.73 -15.77
C ALA A 10 -78.85 -36.88 -15.59
N LEU A 11 -80.14 -36.64 -15.86
CA LEU A 11 -81.25 -37.57 -15.58
C LEU A 11 -81.30 -38.80 -16.51
N TYR A 12 -80.66 -38.76 -17.68
CA TYR A 12 -80.62 -39.86 -18.67
C TYR A 12 -79.20 -40.15 -19.19
N GLY A 13 -78.17 -39.68 -18.47
CA GLY A 13 -76.76 -39.81 -18.87
C GLY A 13 -76.25 -38.63 -19.73
N TYR A 14 -74.93 -38.46 -19.76
CA TYR A 14 -74.28 -37.33 -20.43
C TYR A 14 -74.09 -37.57 -21.92
N GLN A 15 -74.17 -36.49 -22.72
CA GLN A 15 -73.89 -36.54 -24.15
C GLN A 15 -72.41 -36.86 -24.39
N LYS A 16 -72.13 -38.01 -25.02
CA LYS A 16 -70.77 -38.49 -25.31
C LYS A 16 -69.87 -37.43 -25.93
N ASN A 17 -70.37 -36.68 -26.92
CA ASN A 17 -69.60 -35.63 -27.59
C ASN A 17 -69.18 -34.50 -26.63
N GLN A 18 -70.03 -34.10 -25.68
CA GLN A 18 -69.70 -33.06 -24.69
C GLN A 18 -68.64 -33.54 -23.71
N VAL A 19 -68.72 -34.81 -23.29
CA VAL A 19 -67.72 -35.44 -22.42
C VAL A 19 -66.38 -35.59 -23.14
N ASP A 20 -66.40 -36.07 -24.39
CA ASP A 20 -65.20 -36.23 -25.21
C ASP A 20 -64.49 -34.88 -25.46
N GLU A 21 -65.25 -33.81 -25.75
CA GLU A 21 -64.68 -32.47 -25.93
C GLU A 21 -64.09 -31.91 -24.63
N TYR A 22 -64.76 -32.10 -23.49
CA TYR A 22 -64.25 -31.70 -22.19
C TYR A 22 -62.97 -32.46 -21.81
N VAL A 23 -62.95 -33.78 -21.99
CA VAL A 23 -61.77 -34.62 -21.75
C VAL A 23 -60.61 -34.18 -22.65
N LYS A 24 -60.88 -33.83 -23.91
CA LYS A 24 -59.87 -33.30 -24.82
C LYS A 24 -59.30 -31.96 -24.31
N LYS A 25 -60.15 -31.01 -23.92
CA LYS A 25 -59.71 -29.72 -23.34
C LYS A 25 -58.86 -29.91 -22.08
N MET A 26 -59.30 -30.78 -21.17
CA MET A 26 -58.55 -31.12 -19.95
C MET A 26 -57.18 -31.73 -20.26
N LYS A 27 -57.10 -32.64 -21.25
CA LYS A 27 -55.82 -33.21 -21.70
C LYS A 27 -54.90 -32.15 -22.29
N ASP A 28 -55.43 -31.24 -23.11
CA ASP A 28 -54.64 -30.15 -23.71
C ASP A 28 -54.14 -29.17 -22.64
N GLU A 29 -54.94 -28.85 -21.62
CA GLU A 29 -54.53 -28.02 -20.48
C GLU A 29 -53.46 -28.70 -19.62
N LEU A 30 -53.61 -29.99 -19.32
CA LEU A 30 -52.60 -30.78 -18.61
C LEU A 30 -51.27 -30.78 -19.38
N ALA A 31 -51.30 -31.02 -20.69
CA ALA A 31 -50.11 -31.01 -21.52
C ALA A 31 -49.43 -29.63 -21.57
N LYS A 32 -50.19 -28.53 -21.51
CA LYS A 32 -49.62 -27.17 -21.39
C LYS A 32 -48.94 -26.98 -20.04
N LYS A 33 -49.60 -27.36 -18.94
CA LYS A 33 -49.03 -27.27 -17.59
C LYS A 33 -47.77 -28.12 -17.45
N ASP A 34 -47.73 -29.31 -18.03
CA ASP A 34 -46.55 -30.18 -17.99
C ASP A 34 -45.35 -29.54 -18.71
N LYS A 35 -45.59 -28.88 -19.86
CA LYS A 35 -44.55 -28.12 -20.57
C LYS A 35 -44.06 -26.93 -19.74
N GLU A 36 -44.96 -26.21 -19.09
CA GLU A 36 -44.62 -25.08 -18.24
C GLU A 36 -43.81 -25.53 -17.01
N ILE A 37 -44.21 -26.63 -16.37
CA ILE A 37 -43.46 -27.24 -15.26
C ILE A 37 -42.04 -27.65 -15.72
N ALA A 38 -41.91 -28.24 -16.91
CA ALA A 38 -40.60 -28.61 -17.46
C ALA A 38 -39.72 -27.37 -17.70
N ALA A 39 -40.29 -26.30 -18.26
CA ALA A 39 -39.58 -25.04 -18.48
C ALA A 39 -39.14 -24.40 -17.15
N LEU A 40 -40.03 -24.34 -16.16
CA LEU A 40 -39.73 -23.80 -14.84
C LEU A 40 -38.65 -24.60 -14.11
N LYS A 41 -38.66 -25.94 -14.21
CA LYS A 41 -37.59 -26.79 -13.65
C LYS A 41 -36.25 -26.52 -14.31
N SER A 42 -36.22 -26.32 -15.62
CA SER A 42 -34.99 -25.97 -16.35
C SER A 42 -34.45 -24.62 -15.87
N ALA A 43 -35.30 -23.59 -15.82
CA ALA A 43 -34.93 -22.25 -15.36
C ALA A 43 -34.45 -22.25 -13.90
N LEU A 44 -35.10 -23.03 -13.03
CA LEU A 44 -34.67 -23.18 -11.63
C LEU A 44 -33.27 -23.78 -11.53
N THR A 45 -33.01 -24.83 -12.32
CA THR A 45 -31.70 -25.50 -12.32
C THR A 45 -30.60 -24.56 -12.81
N GLU A 46 -30.89 -23.75 -13.84
CA GLU A 46 -29.95 -22.78 -14.37
C GLU A 46 -29.68 -21.63 -13.37
N ASN A 47 -30.73 -21.12 -12.72
CA ASN A 47 -30.59 -20.12 -11.66
C ASN A 47 -29.79 -20.65 -10.45
N GLN A 48 -29.96 -21.92 -10.07
CA GLN A 48 -29.15 -22.52 -9.00
C GLN A 48 -27.67 -22.58 -9.38
N LYS A 49 -27.35 -22.99 -10.61
CA LYS A 49 -25.96 -22.96 -11.10
C LYS A 49 -25.36 -21.56 -11.11
N ALA A 50 -26.12 -20.57 -11.58
CA ALA A 50 -25.68 -19.18 -11.58
C ALA A 50 -25.45 -18.63 -10.15
N TYR A 51 -26.35 -18.98 -9.22
CA TYR A 51 -26.22 -18.61 -7.82
C TYR A 51 -24.97 -19.22 -7.18
N ASP A 52 -24.75 -20.52 -7.37
CA ASP A 52 -23.59 -21.22 -6.79
C ASP A 52 -22.27 -20.66 -7.36
N TRP A 53 -22.24 -20.35 -8.66
CA TRP A 53 -21.10 -19.71 -9.29
C TRP A 53 -20.83 -18.31 -8.71
N LEU A 54 -21.85 -17.45 -8.63
CA LEU A 54 -21.73 -16.10 -8.05
C LEU A 54 -21.28 -16.15 -6.58
N LYS A 55 -21.79 -17.13 -5.82
CA LYS A 55 -21.41 -17.33 -4.42
C LYS A 55 -19.93 -17.72 -4.29
N ALA A 56 -19.44 -18.59 -5.17
CA ALA A 56 -18.03 -18.96 -5.21
C ALA A 56 -17.14 -17.76 -5.57
N GLU A 57 -17.54 -16.98 -6.58
CA GLU A 57 -16.81 -15.80 -7.03
C GLU A 57 -16.76 -14.71 -5.96
N ALA A 58 -17.87 -14.46 -5.26
CA ALA A 58 -17.90 -13.54 -4.12
C ALA A 58 -16.94 -13.99 -3.00
N GLY A 59 -16.83 -15.29 -2.75
CA GLY A 59 -15.86 -15.84 -1.81
C GLY A 59 -14.41 -15.60 -2.24
N ASN A 60 -14.10 -15.82 -3.53
CA ASN A 60 -12.78 -15.55 -4.08
C ASN A 60 -12.41 -14.06 -3.98
N LEU A 61 -13.35 -13.17 -4.29
CA LEU A 61 -13.16 -11.72 -4.19
C LEU A 61 -12.87 -11.28 -2.75
N ASP A 62 -13.53 -11.86 -1.75
CA ASP A 62 -13.26 -11.53 -0.35
C ASP A 62 -11.85 -11.97 0.06
N VAL A 63 -11.40 -13.15 -0.37
CA VAL A 63 -10.04 -13.65 -0.13
C VAL A 63 -9.00 -12.74 -0.78
N GLU A 64 -9.20 -12.34 -2.04
CA GLU A 64 -8.29 -11.41 -2.72
C GLU A 64 -8.28 -10.02 -2.06
N ARG A 65 -9.45 -9.53 -1.64
CA ARG A 65 -9.54 -8.26 -0.88
C ARG A 65 -8.72 -8.32 0.41
N GLN A 66 -8.80 -9.42 1.15
CA GLN A 66 -8.01 -9.62 2.36
C GLN A 66 -6.50 -9.68 2.08
N LYS A 67 -6.08 -10.36 1.00
CA LYS A 67 -4.66 -10.39 0.59
C LYS A 67 -4.14 -9.00 0.25
N ILE A 68 -4.90 -8.22 -0.52
CA ILE A 68 -4.54 -6.85 -0.90
C ILE A 68 -4.43 -5.98 0.35
N ALA A 69 -5.41 -6.04 1.25
CA ALA A 69 -5.38 -5.29 2.51
C ALA A 69 -4.13 -5.62 3.35
N ASN A 70 -3.80 -6.91 3.49
CA ASN A 70 -2.60 -7.35 4.20
C ASN A 70 -1.31 -6.87 3.54
N ALA A 71 -1.25 -6.86 2.20
CA ALA A 71 -0.10 -6.35 1.48
C ALA A 71 0.08 -4.85 1.67
N LEU A 72 -1.02 -4.08 1.65
CA LEU A 72 -1.00 -2.63 1.87
C LEU A 72 -0.54 -2.30 3.30
N LEU A 73 -1.08 -2.97 4.32
CA LEU A 73 -0.64 -2.77 5.71
C LEU A 73 0.85 -3.05 5.88
N LYS A 74 1.35 -4.16 5.34
CA LYS A 74 2.80 -4.47 5.40
C LYS A 74 3.65 -3.46 4.66
N ALA A 75 3.17 -2.92 3.54
CA ALA A 75 3.88 -1.90 2.79
C ALA A 75 3.96 -0.59 3.58
N GLU A 76 2.87 -0.20 4.24
CA GLU A 76 2.81 0.98 5.11
C GLU A 76 3.74 0.85 6.31
N GLU A 77 3.65 -0.26 7.06
CA GLU A 77 4.54 -0.54 8.20
C GLU A 77 6.02 -0.47 7.80
N LYS A 78 6.38 -1.04 6.65
CA LYS A 78 7.75 -1.04 6.15
C LYS A 78 8.20 0.34 5.66
N ALA A 79 7.30 1.12 5.05
CA ALA A 79 7.60 2.49 4.65
C ALA A 79 7.87 3.37 5.89
N GLU A 80 7.06 3.25 6.94
CA GLU A 80 7.28 3.96 8.21
C GLU A 80 8.58 3.54 8.90
N GLU A 81 8.91 2.25 8.88
CA GLU A 81 10.20 1.75 9.39
C GLU A 81 11.38 2.36 8.62
N VAL A 82 11.33 2.36 7.29
CA VAL A 82 12.38 2.96 6.44
C VAL A 82 12.53 4.44 6.74
N ILE A 83 11.42 5.20 6.80
CA ILE A 83 11.47 6.64 7.09
C ILE A 83 12.11 6.89 8.46
N ARG A 84 11.70 6.14 9.50
CA ARG A 84 12.29 6.25 10.83
C ARG A 84 13.78 5.95 10.84
N ASN A 85 14.20 4.88 10.16
CA ASN A 85 15.60 4.48 10.10
C ASN A 85 16.45 5.52 9.36
N VAL A 86 15.96 6.05 8.23
CA VAL A 86 16.66 7.09 7.47
C VAL A 86 16.80 8.36 8.29
N HIS A 87 15.76 8.80 9.01
CA HIS A 87 15.87 9.95 9.90
C HIS A 87 16.86 9.72 11.04
N ALA A 88 16.85 8.54 11.66
CA ALA A 88 17.78 8.20 12.72
C ALA A 88 19.24 8.20 12.22
N GLN A 89 19.49 7.57 11.06
CA GLN A 89 20.82 7.55 10.43
C GLN A 89 21.28 8.96 10.04
N ALA A 90 20.41 9.77 9.45
CA ALA A 90 20.76 11.14 9.06
C ALA A 90 21.13 12.01 10.27
N GLU A 91 20.41 11.89 11.40
CA GLU A 91 20.76 12.61 12.63
C GLU A 91 22.06 12.10 13.25
N GLU A 92 22.32 10.78 13.21
CA GLU A 92 23.59 10.21 13.69
C GLU A 92 24.77 10.68 12.84
N GLU A 93 24.66 10.63 11.51
CA GLU A 93 25.69 11.12 10.58
C GLU A 93 25.93 12.62 10.75
N LYS A 94 24.86 13.41 10.87
CA LYS A 94 24.96 14.85 11.13
C LYS A 94 25.73 15.12 12.41
N ARG A 95 25.40 14.42 13.49
CA ARG A 95 26.10 14.56 14.77
C ARG A 95 27.57 14.19 14.65
N ALA A 96 27.88 13.09 13.98
CA ALA A 96 29.27 12.68 13.74
C ALA A 96 30.05 13.74 12.94
N LEU A 97 29.44 14.32 11.91
CA LEU A 97 30.04 15.41 11.13
C LEU A 97 30.24 16.69 11.96
N GLU A 98 29.29 17.04 12.82
CA GLU A 98 29.42 18.20 13.72
C GLU A 98 30.57 17.99 14.73
N GLU A 99 30.71 16.79 15.30
CA GLU A 99 31.82 16.46 16.20
C GLU A 99 33.18 16.50 15.48
N MET A 100 33.26 16.02 14.24
CA MET A 100 34.47 16.14 13.42
C MET A 100 34.80 17.58 13.06
N LEU A 101 33.78 18.37 12.71
CA LEU A 101 33.93 19.78 12.38
C LEU A 101 34.51 20.57 13.56
N GLU A 102 34.03 20.31 14.77
CA GLU A 102 34.51 21.00 15.96
C GLU A 102 35.96 20.65 16.28
N LYS A 103 36.35 19.37 16.17
CA LYS A 103 37.76 18.95 16.33
C LYS A 103 38.70 19.63 15.33
N GLU A 104 38.28 19.75 14.08
CA GLU A 104 39.09 20.44 13.06
C GLU A 104 39.15 21.96 13.31
N ARG A 105 38.10 22.57 13.88
CA ARG A 105 38.14 23.98 14.31
C ARG A 105 39.14 24.19 15.45
N GLU A 106 39.11 23.35 16.48
CA GLU A 106 40.08 23.39 17.57
C GLU A 106 41.52 23.27 17.03
N ARG A 107 41.76 22.31 16.14
CA ARG A 107 43.06 22.12 15.49
C ARG A 107 43.53 23.35 14.71
N ILE A 108 42.63 24.02 14.00
CA ILE A 108 42.96 25.27 13.29
C ILE A 108 43.36 26.38 14.28
N VAL A 109 42.66 26.49 15.41
CA VAL A 109 42.99 27.49 16.45
C VAL A 109 44.38 27.21 17.03
N ASP A 110 44.67 25.95 17.37
CA ASP A 110 45.98 25.54 17.87
C ASP A 110 47.10 25.84 16.87
N MET A 111 46.91 25.46 15.60
CA MET A 111 47.87 25.75 14.54
C MET A 111 48.10 27.25 14.35
N ARG A 112 47.05 28.07 14.43
CA ARG A 112 47.18 29.54 14.36
C ARG A 112 47.98 30.09 15.53
N SER A 113 47.77 29.56 16.74
CA SER A 113 48.54 29.95 17.92
C SER A 113 50.02 29.60 17.74
N ILE A 114 50.33 28.39 17.28
CA ILE A 114 51.71 27.95 17.02
C ILE A 114 52.38 28.86 15.99
N VAL A 115 51.70 29.16 14.87
CA VAL A 115 52.24 30.05 13.82
C VAL A 115 52.52 31.45 14.37
N LYS A 116 51.64 31.96 15.24
CA LYS A 116 51.84 33.27 15.88
C LYS A 116 53.07 33.26 16.79
N THR A 117 53.19 32.26 17.67
CA THR A 117 54.35 32.13 18.56
C THR A 117 55.65 32.00 17.77
N LEU A 118 55.68 31.15 16.75
CA LEU A 118 56.86 30.96 15.90
C LEU A 118 57.26 32.27 15.20
N ARG A 119 56.28 33.06 14.75
CA ARG A 119 56.55 34.38 14.17
C ARG A 119 57.17 35.33 15.19
N GLU A 120 56.65 35.36 16.41
CA GLU A 120 57.18 36.20 17.50
C GLU A 120 58.62 35.79 17.87
N GLU A 121 58.91 34.49 17.95
CA GLU A 121 60.25 33.95 18.18
C GLU A 121 61.23 34.34 17.08
N VAL A 122 60.84 34.22 15.81
CA VAL A 122 61.67 34.63 14.66
C VAL A 122 61.96 36.12 14.70
N VAL A 123 60.96 36.96 14.96
CA VAL A 123 61.15 38.42 15.08
C VAL A 123 62.11 38.75 16.21
N SER A 124 61.94 38.14 17.38
CA SER A 124 62.83 38.34 18.53
C SER A 124 64.27 37.92 18.22
N MET A 125 64.46 36.81 17.48
CA MET A 125 65.79 36.33 17.09
C MET A 125 66.45 37.30 16.09
N LEU A 126 65.71 37.80 15.11
CA LEU A 126 66.21 38.80 14.16
C LEU A 126 66.61 40.11 14.87
N GLN A 127 65.80 40.59 15.80
CA GLN A 127 66.13 41.77 16.62
C GLN A 127 67.40 41.56 17.46
N HIS A 128 67.57 40.37 18.05
CA HIS A 128 68.79 40.04 18.78
C HIS A 128 70.03 40.03 17.88
N PHE A 129 69.92 39.48 16.66
CA PHE A 129 71.01 39.52 15.69
C PHE A 129 71.33 40.94 15.24
N GLU A 130 70.32 41.78 14.99
CA GLU A 130 70.50 43.19 14.65
C GLU A 130 71.31 43.94 15.72
N VAL A 131 70.90 43.82 16.99
CA VAL A 131 71.63 44.42 18.13
C VAL A 131 73.06 43.88 18.24
N SER A 132 73.23 42.56 18.05
CA SER A 132 74.56 41.92 18.12
C SER A 132 75.49 42.43 17.02
N ILE A 133 74.97 42.61 15.81
CA ILE A 133 75.72 43.15 14.67
C ILE A 133 76.09 44.61 14.94
N SER A 134 75.14 45.45 15.36
CA SER A 134 75.42 46.86 15.70
C SER A 134 76.49 47.00 16.78
N ALA A 135 76.47 46.14 17.80
CA ALA A 135 77.50 46.13 18.85
C ALA A 135 78.90 45.74 18.34
N ILE A 136 78.98 44.85 17.34
CA ILE A 136 80.25 44.51 16.67
C ILE A 136 80.73 45.68 15.81
N GLU A 137 79.82 46.32 15.07
CA GLU A 137 80.14 47.49 14.24
C GLU A 137 80.66 48.66 15.06
N GLU A 138 80.10 48.94 16.24
CA GLU A 138 80.64 49.95 17.16
C GLU A 138 82.04 49.60 17.63
N LYS A 139 82.27 48.36 18.09
CA LYS A 139 83.60 47.90 18.52
C LYS A 139 84.65 47.97 17.42
N MET A 140 84.26 47.83 16.15
CA MET A 140 85.16 47.97 15.00
C MET A 140 85.48 49.43 14.66
N LYS A 141 84.66 50.40 15.06
CA LYS A 141 84.94 51.84 14.86
C LYS A 141 85.90 52.40 15.92
N ASP A 142 85.94 51.76 17.10
CA ASP A 142 86.79 52.17 18.23
C ASP A 142 88.18 51.50 18.25
N ALA A 143 88.48 50.63 17.28
CA ALA A 143 89.75 49.90 17.12
C ALA A 143 90.61 50.45 15.97
#